data_AF-A0A535LDW3-F1
#
_entry.id   AF-A0A535LDW3-F1
#
_cell.length_a   1.000
_cell.length_b   1.000
_cell.length_c   1.000
_cell.angle_alpha   90.00
_cell.angle_beta   90.00
_cell.angle_gamma   90.00
#
_symmetry.space_group_name_H-M   'P 1'
#
loop_
_entity.id
_entity.type
_entity.pdbx_description
1 polymer ?
#
loop_
_entity_poly.entity_id
_entity_poly.type
_entity_poly.pdbx_seq_one_letter_code
_entity_poly.pdbx_strand_id
1 'polypeptide(L)'
;MQLRNEMTQERQRAVPARKNHSPQANFQLEGLWLHVLRGTWVAFMLAQLVIIILSLLASRTYGLTICPFPGACAVTPATAQALHRLGMAPSSYLTYNLVLALFQSLVLLSVGGLIFWHKSSEPICLAASFVFVSLGLWPFFTNSTYPLAVVSGYIAALFWLPLVGFFLVAFPDGRFVPRWSWLLVVLWLVQGIVFEIPGPFNILSWPTPLFVAELLLTYGGTVGVQIYRYVRVFSYSQRQQTKWLVFGLAGYIALNFLSGLIASLFPGLAAPDSTYQLVSGALSSFTFLIIPLSVGIAIQRYRLWDIDVLIRRTLVYTILTIILALIYVGNRGPVPALPSVSATLHRPSLLPSQI
;
A
#
# COMPACT_ATOMS: atom_id res chain seq x y z
N MET A 1 6.23 50.47 53.13
CA MET A 1 5.63 49.29 52.47
C MET A 1 5.13 49.56 51.04
N GLN A 2 5.00 50.81 50.57
CA GLN A 2 4.49 51.11 49.22
C GLN A 2 5.54 51.02 48.08
N LEU A 3 6.83 51.24 48.34
CA LEU A 3 7.88 51.22 47.31
C LEU A 3 8.27 49.84 46.76
N ARG A 4 7.85 48.74 47.41
CA ARG A 4 8.16 47.37 46.95
C ARG A 4 7.13 46.84 45.93
N ASN A 5 5.96 47.46 45.82
CA ASN A 5 4.91 47.02 44.90
C ASN A 5 5.03 47.65 43.50
N GLU A 6 5.71 48.79 43.36
CA GLU A 6 5.87 49.44 42.06
C GLU A 6 6.92 48.72 41.18
N MET A 7 7.96 48.14 41.78
CA MET A 7 8.98 47.38 41.04
C MET A 7 8.47 46.03 40.50
N THR A 8 7.39 45.49 41.06
CA THR A 8 6.74 44.27 40.54
C THR A 8 5.73 44.56 39.43
N GLN A 9 5.21 45.79 39.32
CA GLN A 9 4.29 46.19 38.26
C GLN A 9 5.00 46.59 36.96
N GLU A 10 6.19 47.21 37.00
CA GLU A 10 6.90 47.57 35.77
C GLU A 10 7.48 46.37 35.01
N ARG A 11 7.74 45.24 35.68
CA ARG A 11 8.22 44.01 35.03
C ARG A 11 7.13 43.28 34.21
N GLN A 12 5.89 43.74 34.29
CA GLN A 12 4.75 43.27 33.49
C GLN A 12 4.35 44.25 32.38
N ARG A 13 5.23 45.17 31.96
CA ARG A 13 5.06 45.82 30.65
C ARG A 13 5.22 44.78 29.56
N ALA A 14 4.07 44.32 29.10
CA ALA A 14 3.82 43.49 27.94
C ALA A 14 4.96 43.51 26.92
N VAL A 15 5.77 42.46 26.93
CA VAL A 15 6.36 41.98 25.68
C VAL A 15 5.15 41.64 24.81
N PRO A 16 4.86 42.36 23.72
CA PRO A 16 3.82 41.92 22.81
C PRO A 16 4.21 40.50 22.40
N ALA A 17 3.37 39.52 22.75
CA ALA A 17 3.51 38.17 22.26
C ALA A 17 3.55 38.29 20.74
N ARG A 18 4.76 38.22 20.18
CA ARG A 18 4.95 38.16 18.74
C ARG A 18 4.27 36.86 18.37
N LYS A 19 3.01 36.98 17.94
CA LYS A 19 2.32 35.96 17.18
C LYS A 19 3.19 35.77 15.96
N ASN A 20 4.18 34.88 16.07
CA ASN A 20 4.81 34.25 14.93
C ASN A 20 3.72 33.41 14.28
N HIS A 21 2.77 34.08 13.62
CA HIS A 21 2.21 33.52 12.40
C HIS A 21 3.42 33.51 11.46
N SER A 22 4.22 32.46 11.54
CA SER A 22 4.93 32.03 10.36
C SER A 22 3.85 31.94 9.29
N PRO A 23 3.93 32.70 8.20
CA PRO A 23 3.06 32.44 7.06
C PRO A 23 3.51 31.07 6.55
N GLN A 24 2.91 30.01 7.09
CA GLN A 24 2.82 28.76 6.40
C GLN A 24 1.98 29.10 5.17
N ALA A 25 2.66 29.52 4.10
CA ALA A 25 2.10 29.47 2.76
C ALA A 25 1.77 27.99 2.53
N ASN A 26 0.56 27.62 2.97
CA ASN A 26 -0.02 26.32 2.77
C ASN A 26 -0.31 26.29 1.28
N PHE A 27 0.49 25.51 0.56
CA PHE A 27 0.35 25.33 -0.88
C PHE A 27 -0.90 24.48 -1.09
N GLN A 28 -2.07 25.12 -1.02
CA GLN A 28 -3.37 24.49 -1.22
C GLN A 28 -3.73 24.59 -2.69
N LEU A 29 -4.15 23.47 -3.27
CA LEU A 29 -4.77 23.43 -4.57
C LEU A 29 -6.17 24.04 -4.43
N GLU A 30 -6.44 25.13 -5.14
CA GLU A 30 -7.74 25.81 -5.12
C GLU A 30 -8.35 25.87 -6.53
N GLY A 31 -9.68 26.04 -6.60
CA GLY A 31 -10.42 26.27 -7.84
C GLY A 31 -10.52 25.05 -8.76
N LEU A 32 -10.53 25.30 -10.08
CA LEU A 32 -10.81 24.30 -11.12
C LEU A 32 -9.83 23.12 -11.08
N TRP A 33 -8.54 23.38 -10.83
CA TRP A 33 -7.50 22.36 -10.82
C TRP A 33 -7.69 21.33 -9.71
N LEU A 34 -8.17 21.75 -8.53
CA LEU A 34 -8.50 20.82 -7.46
C LEU A 34 -9.64 19.87 -7.87
N HIS A 35 -10.68 20.40 -8.52
CA HIS A 35 -11.81 19.59 -8.99
C HIS A 35 -11.39 18.63 -10.09
N VAL A 36 -10.56 19.08 -11.04
CA VAL A 36 -9.98 18.21 -12.07
C VAL A 36 -9.17 17.09 -11.43
N LEU A 37 -8.25 17.40 -10.52
CA LEU A 37 -7.41 16.40 -9.86
C LEU A 37 -8.21 15.41 -9.01
N ARG A 38 -9.22 15.88 -8.26
CA ARG A 38 -10.16 15.01 -7.54
C ARG A 38 -10.97 14.14 -8.49
N GLY A 39 -11.47 14.71 -9.59
CA GLY A 39 -12.20 13.99 -10.63
C GLY A 39 -11.34 12.89 -11.25
N THR A 40 -10.10 13.22 -11.63
CA THR A 40 -9.12 12.25 -12.14
C THR A 40 -8.82 11.16 -11.11
N TRP A 41 -8.65 11.50 -9.85
CA TRP A 41 -8.43 10.52 -8.78
C TRP A 41 -9.64 9.58 -8.61
N VAL A 42 -10.86 10.10 -8.61
CA VAL A 42 -12.09 9.30 -8.50
C VAL A 42 -12.27 8.42 -9.73
N ALA A 43 -12.07 8.97 -10.94
CA ALA A 43 -12.14 8.21 -12.18
C ALA A 43 -11.11 7.08 -12.22
N PHE A 44 -9.86 7.36 -11.80
CA PHE A 44 -8.82 6.35 -11.65
C PHE A 44 -9.26 5.27 -10.65
N MET A 45 -9.72 5.64 -9.45
CA MET A 45 -10.20 4.69 -8.45
C MET A 45 -11.34 3.81 -8.96
N LEU A 46 -12.33 4.39 -9.63
CA LEU A 46 -13.46 3.64 -10.20
C LEU A 46 -12.99 2.69 -11.30
N ALA A 47 -12.14 3.16 -12.22
CA ALA A 47 -11.57 2.33 -13.27
C ALA A 47 -10.79 1.14 -12.67
N GLN A 48 -10.01 1.38 -11.62
CA GLN A 48 -9.26 0.32 -10.95
C GLN A 48 -10.16 -0.66 -10.20
N LEU A 49 -11.23 -0.20 -9.55
CA LEU A 49 -12.21 -1.09 -8.92
C LEU A 49 -12.89 -2.01 -9.95
N VAL A 50 -13.25 -1.46 -11.12
CA VAL A 50 -13.78 -2.26 -12.23
C VAL A 50 -12.75 -3.30 -12.67
N ILE A 51 -11.48 -2.92 -12.82
CA ILE A 51 -10.41 -3.86 -13.20
C ILE A 51 -10.21 -4.95 -12.15
N ILE A 52 -10.27 -4.64 -10.84
CA ILE A 52 -10.23 -5.66 -9.79
C ILE A 52 -11.38 -6.65 -9.97
N ILE A 53 -12.61 -6.16 -10.16
CA ILE A 53 -13.78 -7.03 -10.33
C ILE A 53 -13.59 -7.94 -11.54
N LEU A 54 -13.09 -7.41 -12.65
CA LEU A 54 -12.78 -8.19 -13.85
C LEU A 54 -11.65 -9.19 -13.61
N SER A 55 -10.58 -8.81 -12.92
CA SER A 55 -9.46 -9.71 -12.56
C SER A 55 -9.91 -10.82 -11.62
N LEU A 56 -10.83 -10.55 -10.68
CA LEU A 56 -11.44 -11.55 -9.79
C LEU A 56 -12.39 -12.50 -10.54
N LEU A 57 -13.12 -11.99 -11.53
CA LEU A 57 -13.96 -12.84 -12.38
C LEU A 57 -13.07 -13.72 -13.28
N ALA A 58 -12.06 -13.12 -13.90
CA ALA A 58 -11.11 -13.81 -14.75
C ALA A 58 -10.29 -14.85 -13.99
N SER A 59 -9.95 -14.62 -12.71
CA SER A 59 -9.28 -15.63 -11.89
C SER A 59 -10.15 -16.85 -11.63
N ARG A 60 -11.47 -16.68 -11.50
CA ARG A 60 -12.43 -17.81 -11.39
C ARG A 60 -12.61 -18.56 -12.70
N THR A 61 -12.67 -17.85 -13.83
CA THR A 61 -12.97 -18.46 -15.13
C THR A 61 -11.74 -19.06 -15.81
N TYR A 62 -10.59 -18.40 -15.74
CA TYR A 62 -9.36 -18.75 -16.46
C TYR A 62 -8.24 -19.28 -15.55
N GLY A 63 -8.47 -19.35 -14.23
CA GLY A 63 -7.47 -19.85 -13.28
C GLY A 63 -6.26 -18.93 -13.07
N LEU A 64 -6.41 -17.62 -13.33
CA LEU A 64 -5.33 -16.65 -13.12
C LEU A 64 -4.88 -16.64 -11.65
N THR A 65 -3.57 -16.68 -11.44
CA THR A 65 -2.97 -16.58 -10.10
C THR A 65 -2.68 -15.13 -9.76
N ILE A 66 -3.17 -14.67 -8.60
CA ILE A 66 -2.94 -13.32 -8.07
C ILE A 66 -1.81 -13.41 -7.05
N CYS A 67 -0.74 -12.63 -7.25
CA CYS A 67 0.43 -12.63 -6.37
C CYS A 67 0.47 -11.38 -5.48
N PRO A 68 0.39 -11.53 -4.15
CA PRO A 68 0.43 -10.37 -3.23
C PRO A 68 1.82 -9.73 -3.09
N PHE A 69 2.88 -10.41 -3.54
CA PHE A 69 4.27 -9.97 -3.39
C PHE A 69 5.04 -9.95 -4.72
N PRO A 70 6.16 -9.21 -4.83
CA PRO A 70 7.06 -9.24 -5.98
C PRO A 70 7.77 -10.58 -6.07
N GLY A 71 7.17 -11.53 -6.78
CA GLY A 71 7.71 -12.87 -6.99
C GLY A 71 6.77 -13.77 -7.78
N ALA A 72 7.30 -14.87 -8.33
CA ALA A 72 6.50 -15.87 -9.00
C ALA A 72 5.71 -16.69 -7.95
N CYS A 73 4.40 -16.56 -7.98
CA CYS A 73 3.49 -17.39 -7.16
C CYS A 73 2.56 -18.26 -8.02
N ALA A 74 2.80 -18.33 -9.33
CA ALA A 74 2.01 -19.12 -10.27
C ALA A 74 2.15 -20.63 -10.00
N VAL A 75 1.04 -21.36 -10.17
CA VAL A 75 1.04 -22.81 -10.02
C VAL A 75 1.65 -23.47 -11.26
N THR A 76 2.94 -23.78 -11.18
CA THR A 76 3.69 -24.60 -12.13
C THR A 76 3.58 -26.10 -11.79
N PRO A 77 3.89 -27.02 -12.73
CA PRO A 77 3.90 -28.47 -12.44
C PRO A 77 4.77 -28.85 -11.23
N ALA A 78 5.92 -28.19 -11.06
CA ALA A 78 6.79 -28.39 -9.91
C ALA A 78 6.12 -27.95 -8.60
N THR A 79 5.48 -26.76 -8.58
CA THR A 79 4.74 -26.29 -7.40
C THR A 79 3.50 -27.14 -7.11
N ALA A 80 2.84 -27.69 -8.13
CA ALA A 80 1.68 -28.57 -7.94
C ALA A 80 2.08 -29.91 -7.30
N GLN A 81 3.21 -30.50 -7.72
CA GLN A 81 3.77 -31.71 -7.09
C GLN A 81 4.20 -31.43 -5.65
N ALA A 82 4.81 -30.28 -5.39
CA ALA A 82 5.16 -29.81 -4.06
C ALA A 82 3.94 -29.66 -3.15
N LEU A 83 2.90 -28.97 -3.63
CA LEU A 83 1.63 -28.81 -2.91
C LEU A 83 0.99 -30.16 -2.59
N HIS A 84 1.04 -31.11 -3.52
CA HIS A 84 0.56 -32.48 -3.28
C HIS A 84 1.34 -33.19 -2.16
N ARG A 85 2.67 -33.03 -2.09
CA ARG A 85 3.48 -33.58 -0.97
C ARG A 85 3.13 -32.95 0.37
N LEU A 86 2.73 -31.69 0.37
CA LEU A 86 2.28 -30.95 1.56
C LEU A 86 0.80 -31.23 1.92
N GLY A 87 0.10 -32.08 1.15
CA GLY A 87 -1.33 -32.35 1.33
C GLY A 87 -2.24 -31.16 1.03
N MET A 88 -1.75 -30.16 0.30
CA MET A 88 -2.47 -28.94 -0.02
C MET A 88 -2.99 -28.98 -1.46
N ALA A 89 -4.29 -28.75 -1.65
CA ALA A 89 -4.85 -28.63 -3.00
C ALA A 89 -4.36 -27.33 -3.67
N PRO A 90 -4.10 -27.32 -5.00
CA PRO A 90 -3.75 -26.10 -5.72
C PRO A 90 -4.78 -24.97 -5.56
N SER A 91 -6.07 -25.30 -5.48
CA SER A 91 -7.15 -24.35 -5.22
C SER A 91 -7.02 -23.65 -3.86
N SER A 92 -6.56 -24.37 -2.82
CA SER A 92 -6.30 -23.80 -1.49
C SER A 92 -5.15 -22.80 -1.51
N TYR A 93 -4.10 -23.08 -2.29
CA TYR A 93 -2.96 -22.17 -2.45
C TYR A 93 -3.35 -20.88 -3.20
N LEU A 94 -4.14 -21.01 -4.28
CA LEU A 94 -4.69 -19.84 -4.99
C LEU A 94 -5.58 -18.99 -4.07
N THR A 95 -6.44 -19.63 -3.28
CA THR A 95 -7.31 -18.95 -2.30
C THR A 95 -6.48 -18.24 -1.24
N TYR A 96 -5.42 -18.89 -0.73
CA TYR A 96 -4.51 -18.30 0.25
C TYR A 96 -3.85 -17.01 -0.28
N ASN A 97 -3.29 -17.04 -1.49
CA ASN A 97 -2.68 -15.85 -2.10
C ASN A 97 -3.70 -14.75 -2.37
N LEU A 98 -4.91 -15.11 -2.80
CA LEU A 98 -6.01 -14.15 -3.00
C LEU A 98 -6.42 -13.47 -1.69
N VAL A 99 -6.54 -14.21 -0.59
CA VAL A 99 -6.88 -13.65 0.73
C VAL A 99 -5.81 -12.66 1.19
N LEU A 100 -4.53 -13.01 1.03
CA LEU A 100 -3.42 -12.11 1.35
C LEU A 100 -3.46 -10.83 0.50
N ALA A 101 -3.69 -10.95 -0.81
CA ALA A 101 -3.78 -9.81 -1.71
C ALA A 101 -4.94 -8.89 -1.31
N LEU A 102 -6.15 -9.43 -1.12
CA LEU A 102 -7.33 -8.67 -0.69
C LEU A 102 -7.10 -7.98 0.65
N PHE A 103 -6.47 -8.64 1.61
CA PHE A 103 -6.14 -8.06 2.90
C PHE A 103 -5.19 -6.86 2.76
N GLN A 104 -4.10 -7.03 2.02
CA GLN A 104 -3.14 -5.95 1.75
C GLN A 104 -3.81 -4.77 1.04
N SER A 105 -4.61 -5.04 0.02
CA SER A 105 -5.35 -4.03 -0.73
C SER A 105 -6.32 -3.27 0.17
N LEU A 106 -7.07 -3.97 1.03
CA LEU A 106 -8.01 -3.34 1.95
C LEU A 106 -7.30 -2.34 2.85
N VAL A 107 -6.17 -2.71 3.45
CA VAL A 107 -5.40 -1.83 4.34
C VAL A 107 -4.90 -0.59 3.59
N LEU A 108 -4.26 -0.78 2.44
CA LEU A 108 -3.67 0.29 1.65
C LEU A 108 -4.71 1.24 1.03
N LEU A 109 -5.82 0.69 0.51
CA LEU A 109 -6.94 1.48 0.02
C LEU A 109 -7.62 2.27 1.14
N SER A 110 -7.74 1.68 2.33
CA SER A 110 -8.29 2.38 3.50
C SER A 110 -7.42 3.58 3.88
N VAL A 111 -6.10 3.39 3.98
CA VAL A 111 -5.16 4.48 4.29
C VAL A 111 -5.20 5.56 3.20
N GLY A 112 -5.10 5.17 1.93
CA GLY A 112 -5.12 6.11 0.80
C GLY A 112 -6.44 6.88 0.70
N GLY A 113 -7.58 6.21 0.87
CA GLY A 113 -8.91 6.81 0.86
C GLY A 113 -9.14 7.78 2.02
N LEU A 114 -8.65 7.43 3.22
CA LEU A 114 -8.71 8.32 4.38
C LEU A 114 -7.92 9.61 4.16
N ILE A 115 -6.71 9.52 3.58
CA ILE A 115 -5.90 10.70 3.24
C ILE A 115 -6.62 11.57 2.20
N PHE A 116 -7.19 10.97 1.15
CA PHE A 116 -7.92 11.69 0.11
C PHE A 116 -9.12 12.46 0.67
N TRP A 117 -9.94 11.79 1.48
CA TRP A 117 -11.14 12.39 2.06
C TRP A 117 -10.79 13.65 2.85
N HIS A 118 -9.74 13.60 3.67
CA HIS A 118 -9.44 14.67 4.62
C HIS A 118 -8.54 15.77 4.07
N LYS A 119 -7.58 15.43 3.22
CA LYS A 119 -6.47 16.31 2.84
C LYS A 119 -6.17 16.35 1.35
N SER A 120 -7.15 16.03 0.49
CA SER A 120 -6.98 16.12 -0.97
C SER A 120 -6.67 17.52 -1.52
N SER A 121 -6.85 18.59 -0.75
CA SER A 121 -6.44 19.95 -1.15
C SER A 121 -4.92 20.17 -1.09
N GLU A 122 -4.18 19.34 -0.37
CA GLU A 122 -2.73 19.43 -0.28
C GLU A 122 -2.10 18.47 -1.31
N PRO A 123 -1.21 18.94 -2.21
CA PRO A 123 -0.69 18.12 -3.31
C PRO A 123 0.11 16.89 -2.83
N ILE A 124 0.86 17.05 -1.73
CA ILE A 124 1.61 15.94 -1.11
C ILE A 124 0.68 14.85 -0.56
N CYS A 125 -0.45 15.24 0.04
CA CYS A 125 -1.46 14.32 0.57
C CYS A 125 -2.20 13.61 -0.56
N LEU A 126 -2.54 14.33 -1.63
CA LEU A 126 -3.16 13.73 -2.82
C LEU A 126 -2.22 12.71 -3.48
N ALA A 127 -0.94 13.06 -3.64
CA ALA A 127 0.07 12.14 -4.15
C ALA A 127 0.24 10.92 -3.22
N ALA A 128 0.35 11.13 -1.90
CA ALA A 128 0.42 10.04 -0.93
C ALA A 128 -0.80 9.10 -1.04
N SER A 129 -2.00 9.66 -1.19
CA SER A 129 -3.23 8.87 -1.39
C SER A 129 -3.15 8.01 -2.64
N PHE A 130 -2.77 8.59 -3.79
CA PHE A 130 -2.59 7.84 -5.04
C PHE A 130 -1.51 6.78 -4.90
N VAL A 131 -0.41 7.10 -4.19
CA VAL A 131 0.67 6.17 -3.87
C VAL A 131 0.12 4.96 -3.11
N PHE A 132 -0.54 5.17 -1.98
CA PHE A 132 -1.08 4.07 -1.18
C PHE A 132 -2.16 3.26 -1.91
N VAL A 133 -3.06 3.94 -2.62
CA VAL A 133 -4.08 3.28 -3.42
C VAL A 133 -3.45 2.35 -4.45
N SER A 134 -2.51 2.83 -5.25
CA SER A 134 -1.98 1.99 -6.33
C SER A 134 -1.06 0.88 -5.81
N LEU A 135 -0.34 1.08 -4.69
CA LEU A 135 0.33 -0.04 -3.98
C LEU A 135 -0.66 -1.11 -3.53
N GLY A 136 -1.84 -0.70 -3.05
CA GLY A 136 -2.89 -1.63 -2.65
C GLY A 136 -3.41 -2.44 -3.82
N LEU A 137 -3.39 -1.88 -5.03
CA LEU A 137 -3.95 -2.51 -6.22
C LEU A 137 -2.92 -3.30 -7.03
N TRP A 138 -1.62 -3.11 -6.77
CA TRP A 138 -0.51 -3.76 -7.46
C TRP A 138 -0.68 -5.28 -7.70
N PRO A 139 -1.16 -6.11 -6.73
CA PRO A 139 -1.33 -7.55 -6.93
C PRO A 139 -2.25 -7.96 -8.08
N PHE A 140 -3.17 -7.08 -8.51
CA PHE A 140 -4.17 -7.39 -9.53
C PHE A 140 -3.75 -6.99 -10.94
N PHE A 141 -2.62 -6.27 -11.08
CA PHE A 141 -2.09 -5.85 -12.38
C PHE A 141 -0.85 -6.64 -12.79
N THR A 142 -0.03 -7.04 -11.82
CA THR A 142 1.23 -7.73 -12.12
C THR A 142 0.98 -9.18 -12.50
N ASN A 143 1.65 -9.64 -13.56
CA ASN A 143 1.56 -11.01 -14.09
C ASN A 143 0.20 -11.41 -14.67
N SER A 144 -0.72 -10.46 -14.91
CA SER A 144 -1.98 -10.75 -15.61
C SER A 144 -1.75 -10.83 -17.12
N THR A 145 -2.23 -11.88 -17.77
CA THR A 145 -2.25 -12.00 -19.24
C THR A 145 -3.50 -11.33 -19.84
N TYR A 146 -4.38 -10.78 -19.00
CA TYR A 146 -5.62 -10.16 -19.46
C TYR A 146 -5.32 -8.81 -20.14
N PRO A 147 -5.67 -8.61 -21.43
CA PRO A 147 -5.23 -7.44 -22.19
C PRO A 147 -5.57 -6.08 -21.57
N LEU A 148 -6.77 -5.95 -20.99
CA LEU A 148 -7.15 -4.70 -20.32
C LEU A 148 -6.34 -4.46 -19.04
N ALA A 149 -6.01 -5.52 -18.29
CA ALA A 149 -5.16 -5.41 -17.10
C ALA A 149 -3.73 -5.00 -17.50
N VAL A 150 -3.21 -5.57 -18.59
CA VAL A 150 -1.89 -5.22 -19.14
C VAL A 150 -1.84 -3.75 -19.56
N VAL A 151 -2.80 -3.28 -20.37
CA VAL A 151 -2.88 -1.87 -20.80
C VAL A 151 -3.02 -0.93 -19.60
N SER A 152 -3.87 -1.29 -18.63
CA SER A 152 -4.02 -0.51 -17.40
C SER A 152 -2.74 -0.48 -16.55
N GLY A 153 -1.95 -1.57 -16.57
CA GLY A 153 -0.66 -1.66 -15.90
C GLY A 153 0.35 -0.68 -16.49
N TYR A 154 0.46 -0.63 -17.82
CA TYR A 154 1.33 0.33 -18.52
C TYR A 154 0.94 1.78 -18.25
N ILE A 155 -0.36 2.09 -18.33
CA ILE A 155 -0.86 3.43 -18.02
C ILE A 155 -0.57 3.78 -16.56
N ALA A 156 -0.87 2.86 -15.64
CA ALA A 156 -0.62 3.08 -14.23
C ALA A 156 0.88 3.29 -13.96
N ALA A 157 1.77 2.50 -14.56
CA ALA A 157 3.21 2.60 -14.39
C ALA A 157 3.77 3.97 -14.79
N LEU A 158 3.26 4.54 -15.90
CA LEU A 158 3.66 5.86 -16.41
C LEU A 158 3.40 7.00 -15.40
N PHE A 159 2.27 6.93 -14.68
CA PHE A 159 1.92 7.94 -13.67
C PHE A 159 2.41 7.57 -12.26
N TRP A 160 2.56 6.28 -11.99
CA TRP A 160 2.90 5.72 -10.69
C TRP A 160 4.28 6.16 -10.21
N LEU A 161 5.32 5.87 -11.00
CA LEU A 161 6.70 6.14 -10.63
C LEU A 161 7.00 7.62 -10.39
N PRO A 162 6.58 8.58 -11.26
CA PRO A 162 6.77 9.99 -10.95
C PRO A 162 5.98 10.46 -9.73
N LEU A 163 4.81 9.88 -9.43
CA LEU A 163 4.07 10.20 -8.20
C LEU A 163 4.78 9.68 -6.94
N VAL A 164 5.38 8.49 -7.00
CA VAL A 164 6.26 7.98 -5.94
C VAL A 164 7.48 8.89 -5.78
N GLY A 165 8.14 9.27 -6.88
CA GLY A 165 9.26 10.20 -6.87
C GLY A 165 8.89 11.55 -6.27
N PHE A 166 7.75 12.12 -6.67
CA PHE A 166 7.20 13.34 -6.08
C PHE A 166 6.97 13.18 -4.57
N PHE A 167 6.28 12.12 -4.16
CA PHE A 167 6.02 11.83 -2.76
C PHE A 167 7.34 11.74 -1.98
N LEU A 168 8.29 10.92 -2.40
CA LEU A 168 9.56 10.72 -1.70
C LEU A 168 10.45 11.96 -1.68
N VAL A 169 10.50 12.75 -2.75
CA VAL A 169 11.33 13.97 -2.80
C VAL A 169 10.72 15.10 -1.99
N ALA A 170 9.39 15.28 -2.07
CA ALA A 170 8.70 16.39 -1.47
C ALA A 170 8.26 16.12 -0.01
N PHE A 171 8.22 14.86 0.44
CA PHE A 171 7.90 14.50 1.82
C PHE A 171 8.78 15.21 2.86
N PRO A 172 8.24 15.67 4.01
CA PRO A 172 6.83 15.60 4.44
C PRO A 172 5.95 16.79 4.05
N ASP A 173 6.54 17.93 3.70
CA ASP A 173 5.85 19.24 3.59
C ASP A 173 5.41 19.62 2.16
N GLY A 174 5.70 18.78 1.16
CA GLY A 174 5.33 19.01 -0.23
C GLY A 174 6.23 20.01 -0.98
N ARG A 175 7.34 20.45 -0.40
CA ARG A 175 8.22 21.47 -1.00
C ARG A 175 9.49 20.87 -1.60
N PHE A 176 9.89 21.37 -2.76
CA PHE A 176 11.16 21.02 -3.39
C PHE A 176 12.30 21.86 -2.81
N VAL A 177 13.10 21.21 -1.95
CA VAL A 177 14.30 21.83 -1.36
C VAL A 177 15.46 20.83 -1.46
N PRO A 178 16.58 21.17 -2.14
CA PRO A 178 16.81 22.40 -2.92
C PRO A 178 15.90 22.52 -4.14
N ARG A 179 15.79 23.72 -4.73
CA ARG A 179 14.89 23.98 -5.86
C ARG A 179 15.13 23.11 -7.10
N TRP A 180 16.29 22.47 -7.25
CA TRP A 180 16.55 21.56 -8.37
C TRP A 180 15.99 20.16 -8.14
N SER A 181 15.51 19.82 -6.94
CA SER A 181 15.09 18.45 -6.61
C SER A 181 13.88 17.96 -7.40
N TRP A 182 13.11 18.85 -8.04
CA TRP A 182 12.08 18.43 -9.00
C TRP A 182 12.65 17.69 -10.21
N LEU A 183 13.93 17.89 -10.56
CA LEU A 183 14.60 17.11 -11.62
C LEU A 183 14.65 15.62 -11.27
N LEU A 184 14.70 15.27 -9.98
CA LEU A 184 14.59 13.87 -9.58
C LEU A 184 13.20 13.32 -9.93
N VAL A 185 12.12 14.09 -9.77
CA VAL A 185 10.78 13.65 -10.20
C VAL A 185 10.73 13.39 -11.70
N VAL A 186 11.43 14.21 -12.49
CA VAL A 186 11.60 13.96 -13.93
C VAL A 186 12.39 12.68 -14.19
N LEU A 187 13.44 12.40 -13.41
CA LEU A 187 14.17 11.13 -13.53
C LEU A 187 13.29 9.93 -13.21
N TRP A 188 12.42 9.99 -12.19
CA TRP A 188 11.43 8.95 -11.91
C TRP A 188 10.42 8.78 -13.06
N LEU A 189 10.01 9.86 -13.72
CA LEU A 189 9.17 9.80 -14.94
C LEU A 189 9.92 9.09 -16.08
N VAL A 190 11.15 9.51 -16.35
CA VAL A 190 11.98 8.92 -17.41
C VAL A 190 12.21 7.44 -17.14
N GLN A 191 12.56 7.09 -15.90
CA GLN A 191 12.72 5.69 -15.49
C GLN A 191 11.45 4.89 -15.74
N GLY A 192 10.27 5.42 -15.39
CA GLY A 192 9.00 4.76 -15.66
C GLY A 192 8.71 4.56 -17.15
N ILE A 193 9.03 5.54 -18.00
CA ILE A 193 8.91 5.38 -19.46
C ILE A 193 9.86 4.29 -19.97
N VAL A 194 11.13 4.36 -19.57
CA VAL A 194 12.20 3.46 -20.01
C VAL A 194 11.94 2.03 -19.53
N PHE A 195 11.25 1.83 -18.41
CA PHE A 195 10.83 0.50 -17.94
C PHE A 195 9.84 -0.19 -18.87
N GLU A 196 9.05 0.57 -19.63
CA GLU A 196 7.98 0.05 -20.49
C GLU A 196 8.37 -0.06 -21.97
N ILE A 197 9.45 0.62 -22.39
CA ILE A 197 9.92 0.51 -23.78
C ILE A 197 10.56 -0.87 -23.99
N PRO A 198 10.13 -1.66 -24.98
CA PRO A 198 10.73 -2.96 -25.26
C PRO A 198 12.11 -2.85 -25.93
N GLY A 199 12.88 -3.93 -25.85
CA GLY A 199 14.19 -4.04 -26.50
C GLY A 199 15.32 -3.33 -25.72
N PRO A 200 16.37 -2.83 -26.39
CA PRO A 200 17.58 -2.32 -25.74
C PRO A 200 17.37 -1.02 -24.96
N PHE A 201 16.25 -0.34 -25.21
CA PHE A 201 15.86 0.83 -24.45
C PHE A 201 15.22 0.47 -23.10
N ASN A 202 14.87 -0.81 -22.86
CA ASN A 202 14.34 -1.23 -21.58
C ASN A 202 15.44 -1.15 -20.50
N ILE A 203 15.16 -0.52 -19.37
CA ILE A 203 16.19 -0.35 -18.32
C ILE A 203 16.72 -1.69 -17.79
N LEU A 204 15.89 -2.74 -17.79
CA LEU A 204 16.26 -4.09 -17.36
C LEU A 204 17.18 -4.80 -18.38
N SER A 205 17.26 -4.30 -19.61
CA SER A 205 18.15 -4.83 -20.66
C SER A 205 19.54 -4.19 -20.66
N TRP A 206 19.76 -3.15 -19.84
CA TRP A 206 21.01 -2.43 -19.82
C TRP A 206 22.14 -3.23 -19.17
N PRO A 207 23.40 -2.99 -19.58
CA PRO A 207 24.56 -3.54 -18.87
C PRO A 207 24.54 -3.13 -17.40
N THR A 208 24.96 -4.06 -16.53
CA THR A 208 24.93 -3.88 -15.05
C THR A 208 25.50 -2.53 -14.58
N PRO A 209 26.64 -2.03 -15.09
CA PRO A 209 27.16 -0.73 -14.65
C PRO A 209 26.22 0.44 -14.94
N LEU A 210 25.54 0.43 -16.09
CA LEU A 210 24.61 1.49 -16.48
C LEU A 210 23.33 1.42 -15.66
N PHE A 211 22.79 0.21 -15.44
CA PHE A 211 21.65 -0.01 -14.56
C PHE A 211 21.93 0.47 -13.13
N VAL A 212 23.10 0.13 -12.57
CA VAL A 212 23.50 0.57 -11.23
C VAL A 212 23.70 2.08 -11.17
N ALA A 213 24.30 2.69 -12.21
CA ALA A 213 24.46 4.13 -12.28
C ALA A 213 23.12 4.87 -12.29
N GLU A 214 22.14 4.39 -13.06
CA GLU A 214 20.78 4.94 -13.07
C GLU A 214 20.10 4.80 -11.72
N LEU A 215 20.20 3.62 -11.09
CA LEU A 215 19.62 3.37 -9.77
C LEU A 215 20.21 4.32 -8.72
N LEU A 216 21.53 4.50 -8.71
CA LEU A 216 22.21 5.44 -7.81
C LEU A 216 21.81 6.89 -8.10
N LEU A 217 21.62 7.27 -9.36
CA LEU A 217 21.19 8.61 -9.73
C LEU A 217 19.77 8.90 -9.25
N THR A 218 18.81 8.01 -9.57
CA THR A 218 17.39 8.18 -9.26
C THR A 218 17.13 7.96 -7.77
N TYR A 219 17.44 6.77 -7.23
CA TYR A 219 17.17 6.45 -5.83
C TYR A 219 18.20 7.09 -4.89
N GLY A 220 19.50 7.01 -5.19
CA GLY A 220 20.53 7.65 -4.38
C GLY A 220 20.38 9.18 -4.35
N GLY A 221 19.98 9.79 -5.47
CA GLY A 221 19.62 11.21 -5.52
C GLY A 221 18.44 11.56 -4.60
N THR A 222 17.36 10.79 -4.61
CA THR A 222 16.22 11.01 -3.68
C THR A 222 16.61 10.87 -2.22
N VAL A 223 17.41 9.86 -1.87
CA VAL A 223 17.95 9.67 -0.52
C VAL A 223 18.84 10.86 -0.15
N GLY A 224 19.72 11.30 -1.06
CA GLY A 224 20.61 12.43 -0.85
C GLY A 224 19.86 13.73 -0.58
N VAL A 225 18.78 14.01 -1.32
CA VAL A 225 17.89 15.15 -1.05
C VAL A 225 17.22 15.01 0.31
N GLN A 226 16.69 13.84 0.65
CA GLN A 226 16.08 13.61 1.97
C GLN A 226 17.08 13.80 3.12
N ILE A 227 18.33 13.34 2.97
CA ILE A 227 19.41 13.58 3.94
C ILE A 227 19.72 15.06 4.06
N TYR A 228 19.88 15.78 2.94
CA TYR A 228 20.14 17.21 2.94
C TYR A 228 19.02 17.96 3.69
N ARG A 229 17.76 17.67 3.36
CA ARG A 229 16.60 18.28 4.00
C ARG A 229 16.54 17.94 5.49
N TYR A 230 16.81 16.69 5.86
CA TYR A 230 16.84 16.25 7.25
C TYR A 230 17.88 17.01 8.09
N VAL A 231 19.09 17.20 7.56
CA VAL A 231 20.18 17.86 8.28
C VAL A 231 19.99 19.38 8.31
N ARG A 232 19.58 19.99 7.19
CA ARG A 232 19.66 21.45 6.99
C ARG A 232 18.32 22.19 7.03
N VAL A 233 17.20 21.53 6.73
CA VAL A 233 15.91 22.19 6.45
C VAL A 233 14.83 21.81 7.45
N PHE A 234 14.74 20.53 7.83
CA PHE A 234 13.62 20.01 8.61
C PHE A 234 13.58 20.55 10.03
N SER A 235 12.37 20.95 10.43
CA SER A 235 12.02 21.21 11.83
C SER A 235 12.03 19.91 12.65
N TYR A 236 11.95 20.03 13.97
CA TYR A 236 11.92 18.86 14.86
C TYR A 236 10.79 17.87 14.52
N SER A 237 9.58 18.36 14.25
CA SER A 237 8.44 17.50 13.89
C SER A 237 8.66 16.80 12.54
N GLN A 238 9.14 17.52 11.52
CA GLN A 238 9.42 16.96 10.19
C GLN A 238 10.50 15.87 10.22
N ARG A 239 11.53 16.04 11.06
CA ARG A 239 12.55 14.99 11.27
C ARG A 239 11.94 13.72 11.83
N GLN A 240 11.03 13.84 12.79
CA GLN A 240 10.36 12.67 13.36
C GLN A 240 9.43 11.99 12.35
N GLN A 241 8.64 12.76 11.61
CA GLN A 241 7.79 12.24 10.52
C GLN A 241 8.61 11.46 9.49
N THR A 242 9.75 12.03 9.07
CA THR A 242 10.67 11.39 8.11
C THR A 242 11.33 10.15 8.68
N LYS A 243 11.72 10.14 9.97
CA LYS A 243 12.29 8.96 10.61
C LYS A 243 11.34 7.76 10.54
N TRP A 244 10.05 7.96 10.76
CA TRP A 244 9.09 6.86 10.66
C TRP A 244 8.95 6.36 9.24
N LEU A 245 8.84 7.24 8.24
CA LEU A 245 8.82 6.83 6.83
C LEU A 245 10.09 6.04 6.46
N VAL A 246 11.26 6.56 6.82
CA VAL A 246 12.56 5.91 6.55
C VAL A 246 12.66 4.58 7.28
N PHE A 247 12.21 4.49 8.54
CA PHE A 247 12.16 3.24 9.29
C PHE A 247 11.29 2.21 8.58
N GLY A 248 10.13 2.61 8.07
CA GLY A 248 9.23 1.71 7.35
C GLY A 248 9.80 1.21 6.03
N LEU A 249 10.40 2.11 5.24
CA LEU A 249 11.07 1.76 3.98
C LEU A 249 12.30 0.89 4.21
N ALA A 250 13.16 1.25 5.17
CA ALA A 250 14.35 0.48 5.51
C ALA A 250 13.99 -0.90 6.06
N GLY A 251 12.96 -0.99 6.91
CA GLY A 251 12.44 -2.26 7.40
C GLY A 251 11.90 -3.14 6.28
N TYR A 252 11.14 -2.57 5.35
CA TYR A 252 10.65 -3.27 4.16
C TYR A 252 11.81 -3.85 3.32
N ILE A 253 12.81 -3.02 3.00
CA ILE A 253 13.98 -3.43 2.20
C ILE A 253 14.78 -4.50 2.95
N ALA A 254 15.09 -4.27 4.22
CA ALA A 254 15.92 -5.17 5.02
C ALA A 254 15.28 -6.56 5.18
N LEU A 255 13.97 -6.62 5.43
CA LEU A 255 13.26 -7.90 5.60
C LEU A 255 13.16 -8.69 4.29
N ASN A 256 12.89 -8.03 3.16
CA ASN A 256 12.88 -8.71 1.86
C ASN A 256 14.29 -9.15 1.45
N PHE A 257 15.31 -8.32 1.70
CA PHE A 257 16.71 -8.68 1.48
C PHE A 257 17.12 -9.89 2.34
N LEU A 258 16.76 -9.90 3.63
CA LEU A 258 17.03 -11.01 4.53
C LEU A 258 16.33 -12.29 4.08
N SER A 259 15.07 -12.20 3.64
CA SER A 259 14.34 -13.35 3.10
C SER A 259 15.02 -13.92 1.85
N GLY A 260 15.46 -13.07 0.93
CA GLY A 260 16.21 -13.48 -0.25
C GLY A 260 17.57 -14.09 0.09
N LEU A 261 18.28 -13.50 1.06
CA LEU A 261 19.56 -14.01 1.55
C LEU A 261 19.43 -15.40 2.16
N ILE A 262 18.42 -15.63 3.01
CA ILE A 262 18.15 -16.95 3.59
C ILE A 262 17.89 -17.98 2.50
N ALA A 263 17.06 -17.66 1.51
CA ALA A 263 16.79 -18.55 0.38
C ALA A 263 18.07 -18.88 -0.44
N SER A 264 18.99 -17.92 -0.55
CA SER A 264 20.27 -18.11 -1.26
C SER A 264 21.30 -18.95 -0.48
N LEU A 265 21.34 -18.81 0.85
CA LEU A 265 22.28 -19.53 1.72
C LEU A 265 21.82 -20.97 2.00
N PHE A 266 20.52 -21.21 1.96
CA PHE A 266 19.92 -22.52 2.18
C PHE A 266 19.04 -22.92 1.00
N PRO A 267 19.61 -23.45 -0.10
CA PRO A 267 18.85 -23.77 -1.32
C PRO A 267 17.70 -24.75 -1.10
N GLY A 268 17.78 -25.63 -0.09
CA GLY A 268 16.68 -26.52 0.30
C GLY A 268 15.43 -25.78 0.80
N LEU A 269 15.56 -24.56 1.31
CA LEU A 269 14.41 -23.69 1.66
C LEU A 269 13.81 -23.03 0.42
N ALA A 270 14.62 -22.79 -0.62
CA ALA A 270 14.15 -22.28 -1.89
C ALA A 270 13.44 -23.35 -2.75
N ALA A 271 13.51 -24.63 -2.35
CA ALA A 271 12.82 -25.71 -3.04
C ALA A 271 11.29 -25.48 -3.07
N PRO A 272 10.60 -25.78 -4.18
CA PRO A 272 9.15 -25.56 -4.29
C PRO A 272 8.31 -26.31 -3.26
N ASP A 273 8.79 -27.45 -2.75
CA ASP A 273 8.14 -28.29 -1.73
C ASP A 273 8.44 -27.89 -0.30
N SER A 274 9.23 -26.84 -0.09
CA SER A 274 9.47 -26.31 1.23
C SER A 274 8.29 -25.50 1.75
N THR A 275 7.86 -25.78 2.99
CA THR A 275 6.88 -24.95 3.72
C THR A 275 7.36 -23.51 3.90
N TYR A 276 8.68 -23.28 3.81
CA TYR A 276 9.27 -21.96 3.81
C TYR A 276 8.69 -21.05 2.72
N GLN A 277 8.33 -21.57 1.55
CA GLN A 277 7.75 -20.77 0.45
C GLN A 277 6.38 -20.17 0.81
N LEU A 278 5.57 -20.90 1.60
CA LEU A 278 4.30 -20.38 2.11
C LEU A 278 4.54 -19.28 3.15
N VAL A 279 5.47 -19.52 4.07
CA VAL A 279 5.80 -18.57 5.14
C VAL A 279 6.45 -17.31 4.59
N SER A 280 7.38 -17.43 3.64
CA SER A 280 8.08 -16.32 3.01
C SER A 280 7.13 -15.46 2.18
N GLY A 281 6.20 -16.06 1.43
CA GLY A 281 5.15 -15.35 0.70
C GLY A 281 4.24 -14.52 1.61
N ALA A 282 3.76 -15.11 2.71
CA ALA A 282 3.04 -14.35 3.74
C ALA A 282 3.89 -13.23 4.32
N LEU A 283 5.13 -13.53 4.72
CA LEU A 283 6.02 -12.56 5.34
C LEU A 283 6.30 -11.38 4.42
N SER A 284 6.58 -11.61 3.14
CA SER A 284 6.74 -10.54 2.14
C SER A 284 5.48 -9.71 1.97
N SER A 285 4.29 -10.33 1.98
CA SER A 285 3.00 -9.62 1.91
C SER A 285 2.79 -8.72 3.14
N PHE A 286 3.06 -9.22 4.34
CA PHE A 286 2.94 -8.42 5.57
C PHE A 286 4.01 -7.34 5.69
N THR A 287 5.21 -7.59 5.15
CA THR A 287 6.31 -6.63 5.13
C THR A 287 5.94 -5.38 4.32
N PHE A 288 5.11 -5.51 3.28
CA PHE A 288 4.55 -4.37 2.54
C PHE A 288 3.72 -3.41 3.40
N LEU A 289 3.08 -3.92 4.46
CA LEU A 289 2.25 -3.11 5.36
C LEU A 289 3.06 -2.27 6.35
N ILE A 290 4.36 -2.50 6.48
CA ILE A 290 5.22 -1.71 7.36
C ILE A 290 5.26 -0.24 6.92
N ILE A 291 5.20 0.02 5.60
CA ILE A 291 5.21 1.38 5.04
C ILE A 291 3.97 2.18 5.48
N PRO A 292 2.72 1.74 5.19
CA PRO A 292 1.53 2.46 5.64
C PRO A 292 1.40 2.51 7.17
N LEU A 293 1.84 1.47 7.90
CA LEU A 293 1.86 1.50 9.37
C LEU A 293 2.79 2.60 9.89
N SER A 294 3.98 2.73 9.30
CA SER A 294 4.94 3.75 9.70
C SER A 294 4.44 5.16 9.38
N VAL A 295 3.79 5.36 8.23
CA VAL A 295 3.11 6.62 7.92
C VAL A 295 1.93 6.86 8.87
N GLY A 296 1.17 5.82 9.23
CA GLY A 296 0.12 5.90 10.24
C GLY A 296 0.64 6.39 11.60
N ILE A 297 1.80 5.89 12.05
CA ILE A 297 2.46 6.36 13.27
C ILE A 297 2.91 7.82 13.12
N ALA A 298 3.47 8.20 11.97
CA ALA A 298 3.85 9.58 11.67
C ALA A 298 2.63 10.52 11.75
N ILE A 299 1.47 10.09 11.23
CA ILE A 299 0.21 10.81 11.34
C ILE A 299 -0.21 10.93 12.80
N GLN A 300 -0.39 9.83 13.52
CA GLN A 300 -0.98 9.85 14.87
C GLN A 300 -0.11 10.52 15.95
N ARG A 301 1.22 10.36 15.87
CA ARG A 301 2.13 10.78 16.95
C ARG A 301 2.80 12.12 16.66
N TYR A 302 3.04 12.43 15.38
CA TYR A 302 3.75 13.63 14.97
C TYR A 302 2.89 14.55 14.09
N ARG A 303 1.58 14.31 14.09
CA ARG A 303 0.59 15.16 13.43
C ARG A 303 0.90 15.39 11.96
N LEU A 304 1.35 14.33 11.27
CA LEU A 304 1.62 14.43 9.84
C LEU A 304 0.34 14.87 9.12
N TRP A 305 0.42 16.02 8.46
CA TRP A 305 -0.68 16.70 7.76
C TRP A 305 -1.89 17.08 8.65
N ASP A 306 -1.73 17.11 9.99
CA ASP A 306 -2.80 17.42 10.95
C ASP A 306 -4.09 16.56 10.76
N ILE A 307 -3.93 15.28 10.38
CA ILE A 307 -5.03 14.31 10.21
C ILE A 307 -5.47 13.68 11.55
N ASP A 308 -4.82 14.04 12.67
CA ASP A 308 -4.91 13.38 13.99
C ASP A 308 -6.31 13.19 14.57
N VAL A 309 -7.26 14.07 14.22
CA VAL A 309 -8.59 14.11 14.85
C VAL A 309 -9.40 12.86 14.52
N LEU A 310 -9.16 12.20 13.38
CA LEU A 310 -10.03 11.10 12.94
C LEU A 310 -9.46 9.69 13.11
N ILE A 311 -8.14 9.49 13.03
CA ILE A 311 -7.57 8.12 13.16
C ILE A 311 -7.90 7.51 14.52
N ARG A 312 -7.91 8.31 15.59
CA ARG A 312 -8.27 7.81 16.92
C ARG A 312 -9.72 7.32 17.01
N ARG A 313 -10.63 7.85 16.18
CA ARG A 313 -12.04 7.40 16.11
C ARG A 313 -12.20 6.25 15.13
N THR A 314 -11.72 6.36 13.90
CA THR A 314 -11.85 5.30 12.90
C THR A 314 -11.12 4.03 13.31
N LEU A 315 -9.89 4.12 13.83
CA LEU A 315 -9.14 2.94 14.25
C LEU A 315 -9.80 2.26 15.47
N VAL A 316 -10.29 3.04 16.44
CA VAL A 316 -11.02 2.50 17.59
C VAL A 316 -12.32 1.85 17.14
N TYR A 317 -13.11 2.49 16.27
CA TYR A 317 -14.36 1.91 15.78
C TYR A 317 -14.12 0.69 14.89
N THR A 318 -13.15 0.70 13.99
CA THR A 318 -12.86 -0.46 13.13
C THR A 318 -12.37 -1.64 13.96
N ILE A 319 -11.47 -1.43 14.94
CA ILE A 319 -11.04 -2.49 15.85
C ILE A 319 -12.23 -3.00 16.67
N LEU A 320 -13.04 -2.10 17.23
CA LEU A 320 -14.23 -2.48 17.99
C LEU A 320 -15.20 -3.30 17.13
N THR A 321 -15.45 -2.89 15.88
CA THR A 321 -16.32 -3.59 14.93
C THR A 321 -15.77 -4.96 14.54
N ILE A 322 -14.45 -5.09 14.31
CA ILE A 322 -13.82 -6.38 14.02
C ILE A 322 -13.91 -7.30 15.23
N ILE A 323 -13.62 -6.81 16.44
CA ILE A 323 -13.77 -7.58 17.68
C ILE A 323 -15.22 -8.03 17.86
N LEU A 324 -16.19 -7.13 17.67
CA LEU A 324 -17.62 -7.44 17.71
C LEU A 324 -18.02 -8.49 16.67
N ALA A 325 -17.53 -8.38 15.43
CA ALA A 325 -17.79 -9.35 14.37
C ALA A 325 -17.18 -10.72 14.68
N LEU A 326 -15.95 -10.77 15.21
CA LEU A 326 -15.30 -12.00 15.64
C LEU A 326 -16.01 -12.66 16.83
N ILE A 327 -16.47 -11.87 17.81
CA ILE A 327 -17.30 -12.38 18.91
C ILE A 327 -18.63 -12.90 18.38
N TYR A 328 -19.29 -12.17 17.46
CA TYR A 328 -20.55 -12.59 16.87
C TYR A 328 -20.41 -13.90 16.08
N VAL A 329 -19.36 -14.03 15.27
CA VAL A 329 -19.07 -15.26 14.50
C VAL A 329 -18.64 -16.40 15.41
N GLY A 330 -17.79 -16.14 16.41
CA GLY A 330 -17.34 -17.15 17.37
C GLY A 330 -18.45 -17.64 18.32
N ASN A 331 -19.44 -16.79 18.62
CA ASN A 331 -20.60 -17.15 19.43
C ASN A 331 -21.71 -17.84 18.61
N ARG A 332 -21.66 -17.71 17.27
CA ARG A 332 -22.39 -18.59 16.36
C ARG A 332 -21.64 -19.91 16.27
N GLY A 333 -21.90 -20.82 17.22
CA GLY A 333 -21.42 -22.20 17.15
C GLY A 333 -21.75 -22.87 15.81
N PRO A 334 -21.09 -24.01 15.47
CA PRO A 334 -21.28 -24.69 14.19
C PRO A 334 -22.76 -24.95 13.95
N VAL A 335 -23.27 -24.46 12.81
CA VAL A 335 -24.64 -24.70 12.38
C VAL A 335 -24.85 -26.20 12.30
N PRO A 336 -25.74 -26.81 13.09
CA PRO A 336 -26.01 -28.24 12.96
C PRO A 336 -26.50 -28.52 11.55
N ALA A 337 -25.85 -29.46 10.88
CA ALA A 337 -26.26 -29.93 9.57
C ALA A 337 -27.75 -30.30 9.63
N LEU A 338 -28.54 -29.74 8.72
CA LEU A 338 -29.95 -30.08 8.58
C LEU A 338 -30.07 -31.60 8.41
N PRO A 339 -30.92 -32.29 9.19
CA PRO A 339 -31.14 -33.72 8.99
C PRO A 339 -31.67 -33.93 7.58
N SER A 340 -31.04 -34.85 6.85
CA SER A 340 -31.50 -35.29 5.53
C SER A 340 -32.92 -35.83 5.68
N VAL A 341 -33.89 -35.08 5.16
CA VAL A 341 -35.27 -35.56 4.98
C VAL A 341 -35.20 -36.69 3.98
N SER A 342 -35.13 -37.91 4.50
CA SER A 342 -35.28 -39.14 3.73
C SER A 342 -36.72 -39.16 3.25
N ALA A 343 -36.95 -38.68 2.02
CA ALA A 343 -38.24 -38.78 1.36
C ALA A 343 -38.57 -40.27 1.20
N THR A 344 -39.40 -40.77 2.10
CA THR A 344 -40.01 -42.09 2.00
C THR A 344 -41.00 -42.01 0.83
N LEU A 345 -40.59 -42.51 -0.34
CA LEU A 345 -41.47 -42.73 -1.48
C LEU A 345 -42.52 -43.78 -1.09
N HIS A 346 -43.67 -43.31 -0.60
CA HIS A 346 -44.85 -44.13 -0.43
C HIS A 346 -45.42 -44.42 -1.83
N ARG A 347 -45.11 -45.62 -2.34
CA ARG A 347 -45.59 -46.14 -3.63
C ARG A 347 -47.10 -46.43 -3.48
N PRO A 348 -48.00 -45.78 -4.22
CA PRO A 348 -49.41 -46.12 -4.16
C PRO A 348 -49.61 -47.51 -4.79
N SER A 349 -50.16 -48.44 -4.00
CA SER A 349 -50.57 -49.76 -4.46
C SER A 349 -51.76 -49.64 -5.42
N LEU A 350 -51.51 -49.86 -6.70
CA LEU A 350 -52.55 -50.15 -7.68
C LEU A 350 -53.19 -51.49 -7.33
N LEU A 351 -54.46 -51.45 -6.92
CA LEU A 351 -55.34 -52.61 -6.84
C LEU A 351 -55.61 -53.12 -8.26
N PRO A 352 -55.49 -54.44 -8.53
CA PRO A 352 -56.03 -55.02 -9.73
C PRO A 352 -57.53 -55.32 -9.53
N SER A 353 -58.37 -54.76 -10.40
CA SER A 353 -59.73 -55.28 -10.62
C SER A 353 -59.63 -56.70 -11.16
N GLN A 354 -60.11 -57.66 -10.35
CA GLN A 354 -60.36 -59.04 -10.77
C GLN A 354 -61.55 -59.07 -11.75
N ILE A 355 -61.62 -60.12 -12.58
CA ILE A 355 -62.88 -60.58 -13.16
C ILE A 355 -63.81 -61.04 -12.04
#